data_AF-A0A8B8DH15-F1
#
_entry.id   AF-A0A8B8DH15-F1
#
_cell.length_a   1.000
_cell.length_b   1.000
_cell.length_c   1.000
_cell.angle_alpha   90.00
_cell.angle_beta   90.00
_cell.angle_gamma   90.00
#
_symmetry.space_group_name_H-M   'P 1'
#
loop_
_entity.id
_entity.type
_entity.pdbx_description
1 polymer ?
#
loop_
_entity_poly.entity_id
_entity_poly.type
_entity_poly.pdbx_seq_one_letter_code
_entity_poly.pdbx_strand_id
1 'polypeptide(L)'
;MANFCILVCFCAFAVLCSSLETAVKSLHDESTPLANRTAKTSLSHYLPPEWDEFCKLQEESTDKVKHYFCDIQIRHSGKWNFFTLKKHITEKTVKYKFDIHCENQANISVQWPLKAKNIVHLEVKNCKLEHYLRGYSSKTPTNISDELEHLHFEDCMVIIDIMDMLNKAGNISDLDKDYACGQEETLKYYAYKNNSYEFGRSMEQFLESMFNNNASSMSAEIITQGSEMLPKSRLIKHKCIYKKLEYADLSVNRQTSKFHSELITENSVFPSLRVFNLSDNLMPNLAEAHRKWYRYYEKLEVMDFSHNYFTKLEFDPLAEALDRPVLRMNMSYNKISELKVSKLEELINMKKLFIDFSHNPLNCTCTEETKQLITFVNDKSKWSQPNYQRYAFMMDLECVYPEEIEGKRLADLKSEDLNCKPNLLEKIPVEPVVFLSLLSVILIIVIIILLKFRREIRILTYTRFNIILPCQPIETYEN
;
A
#
# COMPACT_ATOMS: atom_id res chain seq x y z
N MET A 1 -4.02 -4.54 16.77
CA MET A 1 -4.82 -3.84 15.71
C MET A 1 -5.53 -2.59 16.20
N ALA A 2 -5.46 -2.25 17.48
CA ALA A 2 -6.16 -1.10 18.05
C ALA A 2 -5.31 0.18 18.06
N ASN A 3 -3.99 0.02 18.22
CA ASN A 3 -2.98 1.07 18.01
C ASN A 3 -3.07 1.69 16.62
N PHE A 4 -3.57 0.93 15.65
CA PHE A 4 -3.83 1.37 14.28
C PHE A 4 -4.92 2.43 14.19
N CYS A 5 -6.09 2.20 14.80
CA CYS A 5 -7.19 3.16 14.75
C CYS A 5 -6.77 4.49 15.39
N ILE A 6 -6.12 4.44 16.57
CA ILE A 6 -5.68 5.65 17.25
C ILE A 6 -4.62 6.37 16.38
N LEU A 7 -3.65 5.65 15.81
CA LEU A 7 -2.48 6.28 15.18
C LEU A 7 -2.75 6.76 13.74
N VAL A 8 -3.61 6.05 12.99
CA VAL A 8 -4.14 6.53 11.70
C VAL A 8 -4.96 7.81 11.90
N CYS A 9 -5.79 7.85 12.95
CA CYS A 9 -6.57 9.05 13.25
C CYS A 9 -5.66 10.23 13.63
N PHE A 10 -4.59 10.02 14.39
CA PHE A 10 -3.63 11.09 14.70
C PHE A 10 -2.79 11.55 13.51
N CYS A 11 -2.34 10.64 12.64
CA CYS A 11 -1.61 11.04 11.42
C CYS A 11 -2.50 11.83 10.47
N ALA A 12 -3.76 11.41 10.28
CA ALA A 12 -4.76 12.18 9.54
C ALA A 12 -5.01 13.54 10.22
N PHE A 13 -5.11 13.58 11.54
CA PHE A 13 -5.38 14.80 12.32
C PHE A 13 -4.21 15.79 12.34
N ALA A 14 -2.97 15.33 12.46
CA ALA A 14 -1.77 16.18 12.41
C ALA A 14 -1.60 16.82 11.02
N VAL A 15 -1.96 16.09 9.95
CA VAL A 15 -1.98 16.60 8.58
C VAL A 15 -3.15 17.59 8.39
N LEU A 16 -4.35 17.28 8.89
CA LEU A 16 -5.52 18.16 8.85
C LEU A 16 -5.31 19.47 9.63
N CYS A 17 -4.65 19.44 10.79
CA CYS A 17 -4.27 20.64 11.55
C CYS A 17 -3.22 21.50 10.85
N SER A 18 -2.42 20.93 9.95
CA SER A 18 -1.48 21.69 9.10
C SER A 18 -2.11 22.25 7.82
N SER A 19 -3.33 21.81 7.45
CA SER A 19 -3.94 22.11 6.15
C SER A 19 -5.37 22.65 6.18
N LEU A 20 -5.95 22.98 7.34
CA LEU A 20 -7.31 23.54 7.44
C LEU A 20 -7.31 25.05 7.75
N GLU A 21 -7.04 25.85 6.71
CA GLU A 21 -7.75 27.10 6.45
C GLU A 21 -8.74 26.84 5.31
N THR A 22 -9.96 26.38 5.62
CA THR A 22 -11.27 26.86 5.05
C THR A 22 -12.44 25.87 5.22
N ALA A 23 -13.48 26.42 5.86
CA ALA A 23 -14.93 26.31 5.62
C ALA A 23 -15.74 24.99 5.81
N VAL A 24 -16.88 25.17 6.47
CA VAL A 24 -17.92 24.23 6.94
C VAL A 24 -19.30 24.61 6.35
N LYS A 25 -20.19 23.61 6.09
CA LYS A 25 -21.68 23.53 6.33
C LYS A 25 -22.33 22.53 5.34
N SER A 26 -22.98 21.41 5.74
CA SER A 26 -24.24 21.11 6.49
C SER A 26 -25.52 21.07 5.63
N LEU A 27 -26.32 19.97 5.64
CA LEU A 27 -27.74 19.91 6.11
C LEU A 27 -28.48 18.56 5.85
N HIS A 28 -29.45 18.31 6.75
CA HIS A 28 -30.44 17.22 6.91
C HIS A 28 -31.57 17.19 5.84
N ASP A 29 -32.27 16.05 5.63
CA ASP A 29 -33.57 15.72 6.28
C ASP A 29 -34.23 14.37 5.86
N GLU A 30 -35.19 13.92 6.68
CA GLU A 30 -35.89 12.62 6.77
C GLU A 30 -36.99 12.30 5.72
N SER A 31 -37.34 11.00 5.55
CA SER A 31 -38.66 10.42 5.95
C SER A 31 -38.93 9.01 5.37
N THR A 32 -39.66 8.19 6.15
CA THR A 32 -40.10 6.80 5.91
C THR A 32 -41.56 6.74 5.38
N PRO A 33 -42.08 5.59 4.87
CA PRO A 33 -42.89 4.73 5.76
C PRO A 33 -42.99 3.20 5.45
N LEU A 34 -43.18 2.47 6.56
CA LEU A 34 -43.96 1.26 6.91
C LEU A 34 -44.55 0.26 5.87
N ALA A 35 -44.32 -1.04 6.14
CA ALA A 35 -45.27 -2.18 6.32
C ALA A 35 -44.53 -3.51 5.97
N ASN A 36 -44.82 -4.73 6.44
CA ASN A 36 -45.89 -5.31 7.25
C ASN A 36 -45.36 -6.62 7.89
N ARG A 37 -45.97 -7.04 9.01
CA ARG A 37 -45.62 -8.23 9.81
C ARG A 37 -45.99 -9.55 9.12
N THR A 38 -45.24 -10.61 9.41
CA THR A 38 -45.84 -11.95 9.58
C THR A 38 -45.04 -12.86 10.52
N ALA A 39 -45.80 -13.47 11.44
CA ALA A 39 -45.59 -14.72 12.19
C ALA A 39 -44.31 -14.95 13.01
N LYS A 40 -44.44 -14.71 14.32
CA LYS A 40 -43.57 -15.20 15.40
C LYS A 40 -43.86 -16.68 15.69
N THR A 41 -42.85 -17.52 15.53
CA THR A 41 -42.73 -18.79 16.24
C THR A 41 -41.66 -18.62 17.31
N SER A 42 -41.93 -19.08 18.53
CA SER A 42 -41.21 -18.71 19.77
C SER A 42 -39.69 -18.97 19.75
N LEU A 43 -38.91 -17.92 19.48
CA LEU A 43 -37.44 -17.93 19.46
C LEU A 43 -36.80 -17.05 20.57
N SER A 44 -37.61 -16.50 21.48
CA SER A 44 -37.29 -15.31 22.28
C SER A 44 -36.26 -15.44 23.40
N HIS A 45 -35.57 -16.58 23.56
CA HIS A 45 -34.67 -16.80 24.72
C HIS A 45 -33.18 -16.70 24.38
N TYR A 46 -32.79 -16.68 23.10
CA TYR A 46 -31.38 -16.72 22.68
C TYR A 46 -30.82 -15.38 22.22
N LEU A 47 -31.67 -14.41 21.89
CA LEU A 47 -31.29 -13.05 21.52
C LEU A 47 -31.70 -12.05 22.61
N PRO A 48 -31.02 -10.89 22.69
CA PRO A 48 -31.51 -9.77 23.47
C PRO A 48 -32.96 -9.39 23.09
N PRO A 49 -33.74 -8.80 24.01
CA PRO A 49 -35.10 -8.36 23.70
C PRO A 49 -35.15 -7.47 22.45
N GLU A 50 -36.20 -7.65 21.65
CA GLU A 50 -36.49 -6.91 20.40
C GLU A 50 -35.54 -7.20 19.22
N TRP A 51 -34.46 -7.95 19.42
CA TRP A 51 -33.54 -8.27 18.32
C TRP A 51 -34.16 -9.26 17.33
N ASP A 52 -35.22 -9.96 17.71
CA ASP A 52 -36.03 -10.79 16.82
C ASP A 52 -36.76 -9.97 15.73
N GLU A 53 -36.82 -8.64 15.86
CA GLU A 53 -37.36 -7.75 14.82
C GLU A 53 -36.44 -7.60 13.61
N PHE A 54 -35.12 -7.79 13.80
CA PHE A 54 -34.11 -7.55 12.77
C PHE A 54 -33.07 -8.66 12.63
N CYS A 55 -33.02 -9.63 13.54
CA CYS A 55 -32.16 -10.81 13.46
C CYS A 55 -32.99 -12.09 13.27
N LYS A 56 -32.60 -12.90 12.29
CA LYS A 56 -33.25 -14.17 11.94
C LYS A 56 -32.28 -15.33 12.09
N LEU A 57 -32.75 -16.41 12.69
CA LEU A 57 -31.99 -17.65 12.82
C LEU A 57 -31.80 -18.29 11.44
N GLN A 58 -30.58 -18.65 11.10
CA GLN A 58 -30.21 -19.32 9.86
C GLN A 58 -30.38 -20.83 9.95
N GLU A 59 -30.59 -21.49 8.81
CA GLU A 59 -30.80 -22.94 8.69
C GLU A 59 -29.60 -23.75 9.20
N GLU A 60 -28.39 -23.21 9.11
CA GLU A 60 -27.14 -23.85 9.61
C GLU A 60 -27.05 -23.90 11.15
N SER A 61 -28.05 -23.38 11.85
CA SER A 61 -28.10 -23.40 13.31
C SER A 61 -28.31 -24.82 13.86
N THR A 62 -27.53 -25.17 14.88
CA THR A 62 -27.62 -26.43 15.62
C THR A 62 -28.03 -26.17 17.06
N ASP A 63 -28.21 -27.23 17.86
CA ASP A 63 -28.46 -27.09 19.30
C ASP A 63 -27.28 -26.45 20.05
N LYS A 64 -26.06 -26.61 19.53
CA LYS A 64 -24.82 -26.10 20.15
C LYS A 64 -24.40 -24.73 19.60
N VAL A 65 -24.77 -24.40 18.37
CA VAL A 65 -24.36 -23.17 17.68
C VAL A 65 -25.59 -22.51 17.07
N LYS A 66 -25.90 -21.28 17.47
CA LYS A 66 -26.97 -20.48 16.88
C LYS A 66 -26.37 -19.47 15.92
N HIS A 67 -26.80 -19.49 14.67
CA HIS A 67 -26.34 -18.59 13.62
C HIS A 67 -27.44 -17.62 13.27
N TYR A 68 -27.16 -16.33 13.41
CA TYR A 68 -28.10 -15.26 13.14
C TYR A 68 -27.60 -14.38 12.01
N PHE A 69 -28.51 -14.09 11.08
CA PHE A 69 -28.37 -13.02 10.11
C PHE A 69 -29.18 -11.82 10.60
N CYS A 70 -28.55 -10.67 10.74
CA CYS A 70 -29.15 -9.45 11.22
C CYS A 70 -29.15 -8.38 10.12
N ASP A 71 -30.34 -7.91 9.74
CA ASP A 71 -30.55 -6.85 8.76
C ASP A 71 -30.96 -5.56 9.49
N ILE A 72 -29.99 -4.68 9.70
CA ILE A 72 -30.15 -3.44 10.47
C ILE A 72 -30.61 -2.33 9.54
N GLN A 73 -31.92 -2.16 9.47
CA GLN A 73 -32.56 -1.03 8.81
C GLN A 73 -32.40 0.26 9.62
N ILE A 74 -32.58 1.42 8.98
CA ILE A 74 -32.46 2.75 9.63
C ILE A 74 -33.34 2.83 10.91
N ARG A 75 -34.56 2.29 10.88
CA ARG A 75 -35.46 2.26 12.07
C ARG A 75 -34.95 1.42 13.24
N HIS A 76 -33.96 0.55 13.01
CA HIS A 76 -33.30 -0.28 14.02
C HIS A 76 -31.88 0.23 14.31
N SER A 77 -31.47 1.35 13.73
CA SER A 77 -30.17 1.98 13.95
C SER A 77 -29.92 2.21 15.45
N GLY A 78 -28.75 1.82 15.92
CA GLY A 78 -28.35 1.89 17.33
C GLY A 78 -28.91 0.78 18.23
N LYS A 79 -29.88 -0.03 17.77
CA LYS A 79 -30.43 -1.13 18.59
C LYS A 79 -29.44 -2.29 18.76
N TRP A 80 -28.63 -2.58 17.74
CA TRP A 80 -27.59 -3.60 17.84
C TRP A 80 -26.40 -3.05 18.64
N ASN A 81 -26.12 -3.67 19.78
CA ASN A 81 -25.14 -3.19 20.74
C ASN A 81 -24.34 -4.35 21.34
N PHE A 82 -23.03 -4.34 21.11
CA PHE A 82 -22.14 -5.42 21.52
C PHE A 82 -22.09 -5.63 23.03
N PHE A 83 -22.16 -4.56 23.83
CA PHE A 83 -22.17 -4.66 25.29
C PHE A 83 -23.45 -5.34 25.79
N THR A 84 -24.59 -5.00 25.21
CA THR A 84 -25.89 -5.63 25.50
C THR A 84 -25.86 -7.11 25.16
N LEU A 85 -25.33 -7.46 23.98
CA LEU A 85 -25.15 -8.84 23.56
C LEU A 85 -24.26 -9.61 24.54
N LYS A 86 -23.08 -9.07 24.86
CA LYS A 86 -22.11 -9.68 25.79
C LYS A 86 -22.75 -9.99 27.14
N LYS A 87 -23.51 -9.05 27.72
CA LYS A 87 -24.23 -9.27 28.98
C LYS A 87 -25.28 -10.39 28.85
N HIS A 88 -26.03 -10.41 27.75
CA HIS A 88 -27.10 -11.39 27.53
C HIS A 88 -26.59 -12.83 27.36
N ILE A 89 -25.46 -13.02 26.65
CA ILE A 89 -24.97 -14.36 26.28
C ILE A 89 -24.03 -14.99 27.32
N THR A 90 -23.57 -14.22 28.32
CA THR A 90 -22.56 -14.67 29.30
C THR A 90 -22.98 -15.95 30.06
N GLU A 91 -24.26 -16.05 30.39
CA GLU A 91 -24.84 -17.17 31.15
C GLU A 91 -25.32 -18.32 30.24
N LYS A 92 -25.30 -18.12 28.92
CA LYS A 92 -25.76 -19.13 27.96
C LYS A 92 -24.66 -20.18 27.73
N THR A 93 -25.08 -21.37 27.31
CA THR A 93 -24.17 -22.50 27.00
C THR A 93 -23.97 -22.73 25.51
N VAL A 94 -24.81 -22.11 24.67
CA VAL A 94 -24.73 -22.19 23.21
C VAL A 94 -23.72 -21.17 22.66
N LYS A 95 -23.10 -21.50 21.53
CA LYS A 95 -22.25 -20.59 20.76
C LYS A 95 -23.06 -19.78 19.75
N TYR A 96 -22.52 -18.64 19.34
CA TYR A 96 -23.18 -17.66 18.50
C TYR A 96 -22.31 -17.31 17.29
N LYS A 97 -22.94 -17.28 16.12
CA LYS A 97 -22.44 -16.66 14.90
C LYS A 97 -23.38 -15.52 14.51
N PHE A 98 -22.81 -14.38 14.15
CA PHE A 98 -23.57 -13.21 13.71
C PHE A 98 -23.04 -12.70 12.37
N ASP A 99 -23.95 -12.59 11.41
CA ASP A 99 -23.72 -11.92 10.13
C ASP A 99 -24.61 -10.68 10.13
N ILE A 100 -24.00 -9.49 10.17
CA ILE A 100 -24.71 -8.23 10.39
C ILE A 100 -24.54 -7.37 9.15
N HIS A 101 -25.64 -7.08 8.47
CA HIS A 101 -25.69 -6.16 7.36
C HIS A 101 -26.49 -4.93 7.76
N CYS A 102 -26.00 -3.74 7.43
CA CYS A 102 -26.74 -2.50 7.66
C CYS A 102 -27.21 -1.89 6.33
N GLU A 103 -28.48 -1.48 6.30
CA GLU A 103 -29.04 -0.71 5.21
C GLU A 103 -28.63 0.76 5.38
N ASN A 104 -28.16 1.40 4.30
CA ASN A 104 -27.77 2.82 4.30
C ASN A 104 -26.83 3.21 5.46
N GLN A 105 -25.88 2.35 5.79
CA GLN A 105 -24.92 2.57 6.89
C GLN A 105 -25.57 2.84 8.24
N ALA A 106 -26.65 2.13 8.57
CA ALA A 106 -27.24 2.18 9.91
C ALA A 106 -26.19 1.90 11.01
N ASN A 107 -26.43 2.49 12.19
CA ASN A 107 -25.45 2.51 13.25
C ASN A 107 -25.55 1.22 14.08
N ILE A 108 -24.40 0.69 14.46
CA ILE A 108 -24.30 -0.36 15.47
C ILE A 108 -23.20 0.00 16.45
N SER A 109 -23.33 -0.46 17.70
CA SER A 109 -22.29 -0.25 18.69
C SER A 109 -21.38 -1.46 18.79
N VAL A 110 -20.09 -1.24 18.48
CA VAL A 110 -19.01 -2.22 18.59
C VAL A 110 -17.96 -1.67 19.57
N GLN A 111 -17.38 -2.50 20.42
CA GLN A 111 -16.36 -2.07 21.39
C GLN A 111 -15.12 -2.95 21.26
N TRP A 112 -13.99 -2.34 20.93
CA TRP A 112 -12.72 -3.04 20.92
C TRP A 112 -12.10 -3.11 22.33
N PRO A 113 -11.58 -4.27 22.77
CA PRO A 113 -11.51 -5.55 22.06
C PRO A 113 -12.85 -6.30 22.10
N LEU A 114 -13.13 -7.01 21.01
CA LEU A 114 -14.32 -7.86 20.80
C LEU A 114 -14.33 -9.16 21.62
N LYS A 115 -13.67 -9.19 22.78
CA LYS A 115 -13.64 -10.38 23.64
C LYS A 115 -14.99 -10.61 24.31
N ALA A 116 -15.63 -11.72 23.96
CA ALA A 116 -16.87 -12.17 24.56
C ALA A 116 -16.94 -13.69 24.61
N LYS A 117 -17.51 -14.22 25.69
CA LYS A 117 -17.83 -15.64 25.80
C LYS A 117 -18.94 -15.98 24.81
N ASN A 118 -18.86 -17.18 24.23
CA ASN A 118 -19.84 -17.77 23.34
C ASN A 118 -19.96 -17.14 21.95
N ILE A 119 -19.22 -16.09 21.60
CA ILE A 119 -19.20 -15.57 20.22
C ILE A 119 -18.03 -16.21 19.49
N VAL A 120 -18.31 -16.96 18.42
CA VAL A 120 -17.27 -17.64 17.62
C VAL A 120 -17.08 -17.03 16.23
N HIS A 121 -18.09 -16.30 15.74
CA HIS A 121 -18.06 -15.64 14.44
C HIS A 121 -18.79 -14.30 14.53
N LEU A 122 -18.16 -13.25 14.01
CA LEU A 122 -18.75 -11.92 13.86
C LEU A 122 -18.36 -11.35 12.50
N GLU A 123 -19.34 -11.23 11.62
CA GLU A 123 -19.25 -10.56 10.34
C GLU A 123 -20.14 -9.31 10.37
N VAL A 124 -19.58 -8.17 9.94
CA VAL A 124 -20.29 -6.88 9.88
C VAL A 124 -20.01 -6.23 8.53
N LYS A 125 -21.07 -5.87 7.81
CA LYS A 125 -20.97 -5.25 6.48
C LYS A 125 -21.79 -3.99 6.35
N ASN A 126 -21.22 -2.98 5.69
CA ASN A 126 -21.90 -1.74 5.32
C ASN A 126 -22.50 -0.99 6.52
N CYS A 127 -21.86 -1.04 7.69
CA CYS A 127 -22.39 -0.46 8.93
C CYS A 127 -21.56 0.73 9.42
N LYS A 128 -22.21 1.65 10.14
CA LYS A 128 -21.53 2.69 10.92
C LYS A 128 -21.21 2.17 12.32
N LEU A 129 -19.93 1.98 12.64
CA LEU A 129 -19.46 1.38 13.90
C LEU A 129 -19.22 2.47 14.94
N GLU A 130 -20.16 2.63 15.86
CA GLU A 130 -20.04 3.56 16.97
C GLU A 130 -19.38 2.90 18.19
N HIS A 131 -18.79 3.74 19.05
CA HIS A 131 -18.22 3.34 20.34
C HIS A 131 -17.01 2.42 20.26
N TYR A 132 -16.35 2.33 19.10
CA TYR A 132 -15.23 1.42 18.86
C TYR A 132 -14.12 1.54 19.90
N LEU A 133 -13.75 2.76 20.28
CA LEU A 133 -12.72 3.04 21.29
C LEU A 133 -13.22 3.03 22.74
N ARG A 134 -14.53 2.94 23.01
CA ARG A 134 -15.05 3.01 24.39
C ARG A 134 -14.63 1.84 25.26
N GLY A 135 -14.32 0.69 24.65
CA GLY A 135 -13.78 -0.46 25.39
C GLY A 135 -12.52 -0.08 26.17
N TYR A 136 -11.68 0.82 25.65
CA TYR A 136 -10.42 1.23 26.29
C TYR A 136 -10.59 1.92 27.64
N SER A 137 -11.73 2.58 27.87
CA SER A 137 -12.01 3.32 29.11
C SER A 137 -12.57 2.41 30.22
N SER A 138 -12.89 1.17 29.88
CA SER A 138 -13.47 0.21 30.82
C SER A 138 -12.35 -0.47 31.63
N LYS A 139 -12.37 -0.31 32.96
CA LYS A 139 -11.55 -1.11 33.91
C LYS A 139 -12.01 -2.59 33.96
N THR A 140 -12.76 -3.06 32.95
CA THR A 140 -13.32 -4.40 32.97
C THR A 140 -12.20 -5.43 32.92
N PRO A 141 -12.34 -6.55 33.64
CA PRO A 141 -11.28 -7.54 33.77
C PRO A 141 -10.81 -8.03 32.39
N THR A 142 -9.49 -8.08 32.21
CA THR A 142 -8.79 -8.65 31.06
C THR A 142 -8.92 -10.17 30.98
N ASN A 143 -9.54 -10.81 31.99
CA ASN A 143 -9.68 -12.26 32.07
C ASN A 143 -11.02 -12.78 31.53
N ILE A 144 -11.54 -12.15 30.47
CA ILE A 144 -12.77 -12.61 29.82
C ILE A 144 -12.39 -13.69 28.80
N SER A 145 -13.01 -14.87 28.93
CA SER A 145 -12.84 -15.96 27.98
C SER A 145 -13.16 -15.47 26.57
N ASP A 146 -12.18 -15.60 25.70
CA ASP A 146 -12.26 -15.28 24.29
C ASP A 146 -12.46 -16.58 23.51
N GLU A 147 -13.37 -16.55 22.54
CA GLU A 147 -13.70 -17.69 21.70
C GLU A 147 -13.93 -17.27 20.24
N LEU A 148 -13.67 -16.00 19.91
CA LEU A 148 -13.92 -15.46 18.58
C LEU A 148 -12.87 -16.03 17.60
N GLU A 149 -13.32 -16.83 16.65
CA GLU A 149 -12.44 -17.47 15.67
C GLU A 149 -12.48 -16.75 14.31
N HIS A 150 -13.60 -16.11 13.98
CA HIS A 150 -13.80 -15.40 12.72
C HIS A 150 -14.26 -13.98 13.00
N LEU A 151 -13.48 -13.00 12.52
CA LEU A 151 -13.83 -11.59 12.56
C LEU A 151 -13.71 -10.99 11.17
N HIS A 152 -14.80 -10.42 10.66
CA HIS A 152 -14.87 -9.84 9.33
C HIS A 152 -15.62 -8.52 9.34
N PHE A 153 -14.93 -7.40 9.11
CA PHE A 153 -15.55 -6.10 8.86
C PHE A 153 -15.30 -5.67 7.42
N GLU A 154 -16.36 -5.41 6.67
CA GLU A 154 -16.29 -4.99 5.27
C GLU A 154 -17.17 -3.76 5.03
N ASP A 155 -16.66 -2.79 4.27
CA ASP A 155 -17.39 -1.56 3.90
C ASP A 155 -17.95 -0.79 5.11
N CYS A 156 -17.30 -0.88 6.27
CA CYS A 156 -17.74 -0.24 7.50
C CYS A 156 -17.10 1.14 7.69
N MET A 157 -17.87 2.05 8.27
CA MET A 157 -17.40 3.38 8.69
C MET A 157 -17.21 3.39 10.20
N VAL A 158 -15.97 3.45 10.67
CA VAL A 158 -15.65 3.46 12.10
C VAL A 158 -15.67 4.88 12.65
N ILE A 159 -16.52 5.10 13.65
CA ILE A 159 -16.67 6.40 14.30
C ILE A 159 -15.74 6.50 15.50
N ILE A 160 -14.85 7.46 15.42
CA ILE A 160 -13.80 7.73 16.40
C ILE A 160 -14.21 8.95 17.23
N ASP A 161 -14.37 8.74 18.52
CA ASP A 161 -14.56 9.82 19.48
C ASP A 161 -13.18 10.43 19.82
N ILE A 162 -13.05 11.74 19.65
CA ILE A 162 -11.76 12.43 19.81
C ILE A 162 -11.30 12.42 21.28
N MET A 163 -12.23 12.46 22.22
CA MET A 163 -11.91 12.46 23.65
C MET A 163 -11.44 11.08 24.08
N ASP A 164 -12.10 10.02 23.59
CA ASP A 164 -11.63 8.64 23.80
C ASP A 164 -10.23 8.45 23.19
N MET A 165 -9.99 9.00 22.01
CA MET A 165 -8.70 8.93 21.32
C MET A 165 -7.58 9.64 22.11
N LEU A 166 -7.80 10.88 22.55
CA LEU A 166 -6.80 11.70 23.27
C LEU A 166 -6.43 11.10 24.63
N ASN A 167 -7.42 10.67 25.39
CA ASN A 167 -7.21 10.01 26.68
C ASN A 167 -6.28 8.78 26.58
N LYS A 168 -6.18 8.17 25.40
CA LYS A 168 -5.34 6.99 25.15
C LYS A 168 -4.00 7.31 24.52
N ALA A 169 -3.92 8.33 23.67
CA ALA A 169 -2.65 8.75 23.09
C ALA A 169 -1.59 9.09 24.13
N GLY A 170 -1.99 9.82 25.18
CA GLY A 170 -1.10 10.18 26.28
C GLY A 170 -0.45 8.98 26.99
N ASN A 171 -1.14 7.82 27.01
CA ASN A 171 -0.78 6.61 27.75
C ASN A 171 -0.61 5.36 26.87
N ILE A 172 -0.31 5.54 25.57
CA ILE A 172 -0.27 4.43 24.61
C ILE A 172 0.74 3.33 24.96
N SER A 173 1.84 3.68 25.64
CA SER A 173 2.86 2.74 26.10
C SER A 173 2.37 1.76 27.18
N ASP A 174 1.34 2.15 27.93
CA ASP A 174 0.77 1.39 29.05
C ASP A 174 -0.55 0.68 28.67
N LEU A 175 -0.82 0.54 27.36
CA LEU A 175 -1.96 -0.23 26.90
C LEU A 175 -1.83 -1.69 27.32
N ASP A 176 -2.89 -2.18 27.96
CA ASP A 176 -3.00 -3.59 28.30
C ASP A 176 -2.98 -4.45 27.01
N LYS A 177 -2.42 -5.65 27.15
CA LYS A 177 -2.17 -6.56 26.02
C LYS A 177 -3.44 -6.86 25.24
N ASP A 178 -4.58 -7.03 25.91
CA ASP A 178 -5.84 -7.34 25.25
C ASP A 178 -6.33 -6.20 24.38
N TYR A 179 -6.06 -4.97 24.78
CA TYR A 179 -6.37 -3.80 23.96
C TYR A 179 -5.42 -3.69 22.78
N ALA A 180 -4.12 -3.91 22.98
CA ALA A 180 -3.14 -3.86 21.89
C ALA A 180 -3.38 -4.97 20.83
N CYS A 181 -3.62 -6.19 21.31
CA CYS A 181 -3.59 -7.42 20.52
C CYS A 181 -4.97 -8.00 20.19
N GLY A 182 -6.03 -7.63 20.91
CA GLY A 182 -7.37 -8.15 20.66
C GLY A 182 -7.48 -9.65 20.95
N GLN A 183 -7.91 -10.41 19.94
CA GLN A 183 -8.27 -11.83 20.06
C GLN A 183 -7.11 -12.77 19.63
N GLU A 184 -5.90 -12.53 20.13
CA GLU A 184 -4.69 -13.20 19.62
C GLU A 184 -4.65 -14.74 19.82
N GLU A 185 -5.37 -15.27 20.81
CA GLU A 185 -5.34 -16.69 21.18
C GLU A 185 -6.37 -17.57 20.41
N THR A 186 -7.39 -16.95 19.81
CA THR A 186 -8.59 -17.63 19.28
C THR A 186 -8.79 -17.39 17.80
N LEU A 187 -8.44 -16.20 17.31
CA LEU A 187 -8.71 -15.77 15.95
C LEU A 187 -7.98 -16.65 14.92
N LYS A 188 -8.75 -17.16 13.95
CA LYS A 188 -8.29 -17.97 12.81
C LYS A 188 -8.44 -17.22 11.48
N TYR A 189 -9.51 -16.46 11.36
CA TYR A 189 -9.82 -15.64 10.19
C TYR A 189 -10.02 -14.20 10.62
N TYR A 190 -9.27 -13.30 10.00
CA TYR A 190 -9.39 -11.87 10.18
C TYR A 190 -9.53 -11.18 8.83
N ALA A 191 -10.62 -10.45 8.62
CA ALA A 191 -10.80 -9.60 7.47
C ALA A 191 -11.25 -8.21 7.91
N TYR A 192 -10.56 -7.21 7.40
CA TYR A 192 -10.86 -5.81 7.61
C TYR A 192 -10.68 -5.13 6.26
N LYS A 193 -11.77 -5.00 5.50
CA LYS A 193 -11.74 -4.67 4.08
C LYS A 193 -12.51 -3.39 3.79
N ASN A 194 -11.90 -2.48 3.04
CA ASN A 194 -12.54 -1.23 2.61
C ASN A 194 -13.22 -0.44 3.74
N ASN A 195 -12.61 -0.43 4.92
CA ASN A 195 -13.17 0.28 6.06
C ASN A 195 -12.61 1.71 6.11
N SER A 196 -13.46 2.67 6.45
CA SER A 196 -13.10 4.07 6.62
C SER A 196 -13.19 4.51 8.08
N TYR A 197 -12.54 5.63 8.39
CA TYR A 197 -12.60 6.26 9.71
C TYR A 197 -13.18 7.66 9.60
N GLU A 198 -14.14 7.97 10.46
CA GLU A 198 -14.68 9.32 10.61
C GLU A 198 -14.66 9.72 12.08
N PHE A 199 -14.48 11.01 12.33
CA PHE A 199 -14.61 11.54 13.69
C PHE A 199 -16.07 11.82 14.01
N GLY A 200 -16.50 11.44 15.22
CA GLY A 200 -17.85 11.71 15.70
C GLY A 200 -18.09 13.20 16.02
N ARG A 201 -19.30 13.49 16.53
CA ARG A 201 -19.73 14.86 16.92
C ARG A 201 -18.80 15.57 17.91
N SER A 202 -18.02 14.81 18.68
CA SER A 202 -16.99 15.35 19.58
C SER A 202 -15.96 16.21 18.82
N MET A 203 -15.74 15.93 17.54
CA MET A 203 -14.85 16.72 16.68
C MET A 203 -15.43 18.09 16.34
N GLU A 204 -16.72 18.19 16.06
CA GLU A 204 -17.37 19.48 15.79
C GLU A 204 -17.29 20.38 17.02
N GLN A 205 -17.63 19.83 18.19
CA GLN A 205 -17.49 20.52 19.48
C GLN A 205 -16.03 20.93 19.74
N PHE A 206 -15.08 20.06 19.39
CA PHE A 206 -13.67 20.35 19.50
C PHE A 206 -13.25 21.51 18.59
N LEU A 207 -13.61 21.48 17.30
CA LEU A 207 -13.30 22.54 16.34
C LEU A 207 -13.93 23.86 16.77
N GLU A 208 -15.21 23.85 17.18
CA GLU A 208 -15.89 25.03 17.73
C GLU A 208 -15.16 25.60 18.96
N SER A 209 -14.64 24.74 19.84
CA SER A 209 -13.83 25.18 20.98
C SER A 209 -12.51 25.83 20.53
N MET A 210 -11.87 25.30 19.48
CA MET A 210 -10.61 25.82 18.91
C MET A 210 -10.77 27.25 18.40
N PHE A 211 -11.84 27.52 17.65
CA PHE A 211 -12.07 28.83 17.02
C PHE A 211 -12.54 29.92 17.99
N ASN A 212 -13.04 29.56 19.18
CA ASN A 212 -13.61 30.50 20.15
C ASN A 212 -12.60 31.04 21.21
N ASN A 213 -11.30 31.05 20.90
CA ASN A 213 -10.21 31.72 21.65
C ASN A 213 -9.91 31.27 23.11
N ASN A 214 -10.57 30.23 23.64
CA ASN A 214 -10.20 29.62 24.94
C ASN A 214 -9.29 28.37 24.81
N ALA A 215 -8.81 28.07 23.60
CA ALA A 215 -8.29 26.74 23.22
C ALA A 215 -6.79 26.67 22.90
N SER A 216 -5.97 27.64 23.33
CA SER A 216 -4.52 27.55 23.16
C SER A 216 -3.91 26.35 23.89
N SER A 217 -4.49 25.89 24.99
CA SER A 217 -4.01 24.74 25.75
C SER A 217 -4.40 23.39 25.14
N MET A 218 -5.65 23.22 24.70
CA MET A 218 -6.17 21.93 24.24
C MET A 218 -5.69 21.58 22.82
N SER A 219 -5.56 22.58 21.94
CA SER A 219 -4.93 22.41 20.63
C SER A 219 -3.45 22.05 20.74
N ALA A 220 -2.70 22.73 21.62
CA ALA A 220 -1.32 22.41 21.93
C ALA A 220 -1.17 21.02 22.56
N GLU A 221 -2.11 20.61 23.43
CA GLU A 221 -2.14 19.27 24.00
C GLU A 221 -2.30 18.19 22.92
N ILE A 222 -3.15 18.40 21.91
CA ILE A 222 -3.32 17.42 20.84
C ILE A 222 -2.09 17.33 19.94
N ILE A 223 -1.48 18.47 19.58
CA ILE A 223 -0.24 18.49 18.80
C ILE A 223 0.87 17.78 19.59
N THR A 224 0.95 18.04 20.89
CA THR A 224 1.94 17.41 21.79
C THR A 224 1.67 15.91 21.92
N GLN A 225 0.46 15.50 22.28
CA GLN A 225 0.10 14.08 22.40
C GLN A 225 0.24 13.33 21.07
N GLY A 226 -0.14 13.93 19.95
CA GLY A 226 0.01 13.35 18.62
C GLY A 226 1.48 13.17 18.22
N SER A 227 2.32 14.17 18.48
CA SER A 227 3.76 14.09 18.22
C SER A 227 4.48 13.08 19.13
N GLU A 228 4.02 12.92 20.36
CA GLU A 228 4.54 11.91 21.31
C GLU A 228 3.99 10.51 21.07
N MET A 229 2.86 10.37 20.37
CA MET A 229 2.19 9.09 20.18
C MET A 229 3.06 8.11 19.38
N LEU A 230 3.66 8.58 18.29
CA LEU A 230 4.52 7.76 17.43
C LEU A 230 5.71 7.16 18.19
N PRO A 231 6.56 7.96 18.89
CA PRO A 231 7.65 7.40 19.67
C PRO A 231 7.15 6.53 20.84
N LYS A 232 6.07 6.91 21.53
CA LYS A 232 5.50 6.10 22.62
C LYS A 232 4.93 4.76 22.15
N SER A 233 4.37 4.70 20.94
CA SER A 233 3.84 3.44 20.37
C SER A 233 4.94 2.40 20.12
N ARG A 234 6.18 2.83 19.90
CA ARG A 234 7.35 1.95 19.80
C ARG A 234 7.81 1.42 21.17
N LEU A 235 7.36 2.01 22.26
CA LEU A 235 7.68 1.60 23.64
C LEU A 235 6.67 0.59 24.21
N ILE A 236 5.67 0.18 23.44
CA ILE A 236 4.70 -0.83 23.87
C ILE A 236 5.45 -2.12 24.20
N LYS A 237 5.35 -2.56 25.45
CA LYS A 237 6.17 -3.65 26.01
C LYS A 237 5.73 -5.04 25.57
N HIS A 238 4.51 -5.17 25.05
CA HIS A 238 3.89 -6.45 24.77
C HIS A 238 3.96 -6.78 23.27
N LYS A 239 4.39 -8.02 22.97
CA LYS A 239 4.27 -8.60 21.62
C LYS A 239 2.95 -9.35 21.49
N CYS A 240 2.26 -9.13 20.37
CA CYS A 240 1.05 -9.86 20.02
C CYS A 240 1.41 -11.17 19.30
N ILE A 241 0.90 -12.30 19.76
CA ILE A 241 1.21 -13.61 19.15
C ILE A 241 -0.09 -14.26 18.71
N TYR A 242 -0.40 -14.15 17.42
CA TYR A 242 -1.64 -14.67 16.83
C TYR A 242 -1.47 -16.15 16.48
N LYS A 243 -1.55 -17.01 17.49
CA LYS A 243 -1.17 -18.43 17.39
C LYS A 243 -1.97 -19.22 16.36
N LYS A 244 -3.24 -18.85 16.17
CA LYS A 244 -4.21 -19.58 15.33
C LYS A 244 -4.58 -18.85 14.05
N LEU A 245 -4.11 -17.62 13.83
CA LEU A 245 -4.50 -16.83 12.67
C LEU A 245 -3.90 -17.46 11.41
N GLU A 246 -4.78 -17.92 10.52
CA GLU A 246 -4.42 -18.60 9.27
C GLU A 246 -4.67 -17.70 8.05
N TYR A 247 -5.67 -16.83 8.14
CA TYR A 247 -6.06 -15.91 7.07
C TYR A 247 -6.17 -14.47 7.61
N ALA A 248 -5.49 -13.54 6.95
CA ALA A 248 -5.59 -12.11 7.21
C ALA A 248 -5.85 -11.35 5.90
N ASP A 249 -6.92 -10.58 5.85
CA ASP A 249 -7.25 -9.69 4.74
C ASP A 249 -7.35 -8.26 5.22
N LEU A 250 -6.45 -7.43 4.69
CA LEU A 250 -6.33 -6.00 4.95
C LEU A 250 -6.43 -5.21 3.63
N SER A 251 -7.12 -5.74 2.61
CA SER A 251 -7.24 -5.11 1.30
C SER A 251 -8.14 -3.86 1.30
N VAL A 252 -7.92 -2.99 0.30
CA VAL A 252 -8.72 -1.78 0.04
C VAL A 252 -8.72 -0.78 1.22
N ASN A 253 -7.74 -0.84 2.11
CA ASN A 253 -7.62 0.09 3.23
C ASN A 253 -6.63 1.21 2.87
N ARG A 254 -7.02 2.06 1.93
CA ARG A 254 -6.16 3.14 1.37
C ARG A 254 -5.62 4.15 2.39
N GLN A 255 -6.16 4.16 3.61
CA GLN A 255 -5.71 4.99 4.74
C GLN A 255 -4.63 4.32 5.59
N THR A 256 -4.21 3.08 5.29
CA THR A 256 -3.12 2.41 6.01
C THR A 256 -1.79 3.08 5.69
N SER A 257 -1.20 3.75 6.67
CA SER A 257 0.14 4.32 6.53
C SER A 257 1.20 3.22 6.44
N LYS A 258 2.34 3.47 5.79
CA LYS A 258 3.53 2.58 5.85
C LYS A 258 3.89 2.18 7.28
N PHE A 259 3.70 3.11 8.21
CA PHE A 259 3.93 2.91 9.63
C PHE A 259 3.01 1.83 10.24
N HIS A 260 1.78 1.67 9.73
CA HIS A 260 0.89 0.60 10.17
C HIS A 260 1.46 -0.79 9.88
N SER A 261 1.95 -1.00 8.66
CA SER A 261 2.57 -2.28 8.29
C SER A 261 3.82 -2.54 9.13
N GLU A 262 4.65 -1.52 9.35
CA GLU A 262 5.83 -1.62 10.23
C GLU A 262 5.42 -1.99 11.66
N LEU A 263 4.46 -1.28 12.26
CA LEU A 263 4.01 -1.51 13.63
C LEU A 263 3.35 -2.89 13.82
N ILE A 264 2.56 -3.36 12.84
CA ILE A 264 2.02 -4.73 12.86
C ILE A 264 3.18 -5.72 12.89
N THR A 265 4.16 -5.55 12.01
CA THR A 265 5.24 -6.53 11.83
C THR A 265 6.29 -6.52 12.94
N GLU A 266 6.57 -5.37 13.55
CA GLU A 266 7.53 -5.24 14.66
C GLU A 266 6.97 -5.80 15.98
N ASN A 267 5.67 -5.56 16.23
CA ASN A 267 5.05 -5.89 17.51
C ASN A 267 4.16 -7.14 17.45
N SER A 268 4.07 -7.82 16.31
CA SER A 268 3.24 -9.02 16.17
C SER A 268 3.97 -10.19 15.53
N VAL A 269 3.58 -11.40 15.92
CA VAL A 269 4.07 -12.67 15.37
C VAL A 269 2.89 -13.50 14.90
N PHE A 270 3.04 -14.13 13.74
CA PHE A 270 1.99 -14.84 13.02
C PHE A 270 2.42 -16.27 12.67
N PRO A 271 2.57 -17.16 13.67
CA PRO A 271 3.16 -18.49 13.47
C PRO A 271 2.29 -19.43 12.60
N SER A 272 1.00 -19.15 12.44
CA SER A 272 0.08 -19.99 11.67
C SER A 272 -0.45 -19.34 10.40
N LEU A 273 -0.03 -18.11 10.06
CA LEU A 273 -0.57 -17.36 8.94
C LEU A 273 -0.17 -18.00 7.61
N ARG A 274 -1.17 -18.31 6.78
CA ARG A 274 -1.03 -18.96 5.48
C ARG A 274 -1.36 -18.01 4.33
N VAL A 275 -2.37 -17.17 4.51
CA VAL A 275 -2.81 -16.21 3.50
C VAL A 275 -2.78 -14.80 4.09
N PHE A 276 -2.12 -13.89 3.38
CA PHE A 276 -2.10 -12.48 3.74
C PHE A 276 -2.45 -11.61 2.52
N ASN A 277 -3.64 -11.04 2.52
CA ASN A 277 -4.10 -10.13 1.47
C ASN A 277 -3.87 -8.67 1.86
N LEU A 278 -3.10 -7.95 1.04
CA LEU A 278 -2.72 -6.55 1.16
C LEU A 278 -2.95 -5.79 -0.17
N SER A 279 -3.88 -6.24 -1.02
CA SER A 279 -4.19 -5.61 -2.30
C SER A 279 -4.89 -4.25 -2.16
N ASP A 280 -4.73 -3.35 -3.15
CA ASP A 280 -5.38 -2.02 -3.21
C ASP A 280 -5.17 -1.15 -1.95
N ASN A 281 -3.93 -1.11 -1.44
CA ASN A 281 -3.57 -0.33 -0.25
C ASN A 281 -2.68 0.88 -0.55
N LEU A 282 -2.51 1.22 -1.83
CA LEU A 282 -1.65 2.34 -2.29
C LEU A 282 -0.20 2.22 -1.81
N MET A 283 0.31 1.00 -1.58
CA MET A 283 1.66 0.79 -1.06
C MET A 283 2.73 1.11 -2.12
N PRO A 284 3.66 2.05 -1.87
CA PRO A 284 4.69 2.39 -2.84
C PRO A 284 5.94 1.49 -2.74
N ASN A 285 6.17 0.86 -1.58
CA ASN A 285 7.39 0.09 -1.30
C ASN A 285 7.09 -1.09 -0.36
N LEU A 286 7.82 -2.19 -0.57
CA LEU A 286 7.66 -3.40 0.23
C LEU A 286 8.36 -3.24 1.59
N ALA A 287 7.66 -3.49 2.69
CA ALA A 287 8.25 -3.48 4.02
C ALA A 287 9.27 -4.62 4.18
N GLU A 288 10.26 -4.45 5.06
CA GLU A 288 11.31 -5.45 5.27
C GLU A 288 10.74 -6.82 5.66
N ALA A 289 9.71 -6.84 6.52
CA ALA A 289 9.09 -8.08 6.97
C ALA A 289 8.47 -8.88 5.82
N HIS A 290 7.92 -8.21 4.80
CA HIS A 290 7.33 -8.87 3.63
C HIS A 290 8.42 -9.33 2.65
N ARG A 291 9.46 -8.51 2.44
CA ARG A 291 10.62 -8.90 1.62
C ARG A 291 11.37 -10.09 2.22
N LYS A 292 11.48 -10.15 3.55
CA LYS A 292 12.11 -11.23 4.32
C LYS A 292 11.07 -12.13 4.97
N TRP A 293 9.96 -12.40 4.29
CA TRP A 293 8.80 -13.14 4.81
C TRP A 293 9.18 -14.43 5.54
N TYR A 294 10.19 -15.14 5.05
CA TYR A 294 10.71 -16.39 5.59
C TYR A 294 11.16 -16.30 7.06
N ARG A 295 11.47 -15.10 7.56
CA ARG A 295 11.84 -14.83 8.96
C ARG A 295 10.63 -14.57 9.85
N TYR A 296 9.56 -14.02 9.29
CA TYR A 296 8.42 -13.47 10.05
C TYR A 296 7.17 -14.35 9.97
N TYR A 297 7.03 -15.13 8.90
CA TYR A 297 5.85 -15.95 8.63
C TYR A 297 6.27 -17.38 8.26
N GLU A 298 6.18 -18.29 9.22
CA GLU A 298 6.68 -19.66 9.06
C GLU A 298 5.85 -20.50 8.08
N LYS A 299 4.53 -20.28 8.05
CA LYS A 299 3.57 -21.09 7.28
C LYS A 299 2.95 -20.34 6.09
N LEU A 300 3.50 -19.19 5.71
CA LEU A 300 2.90 -18.35 4.69
C LEU A 300 3.00 -19.00 3.31
N GLU A 301 1.87 -19.07 2.61
CA GLU A 301 1.71 -19.70 1.30
C GLU A 301 1.27 -18.69 0.24
N VAL A 302 0.48 -17.68 0.62
CA VAL A 302 -0.06 -16.66 -0.30
C VAL A 302 0.10 -15.27 0.30
N MET A 303 0.61 -14.36 -0.52
CA MET A 303 0.69 -12.93 -0.20
C MET A 303 0.19 -12.11 -1.39
N ASP A 304 -0.91 -11.39 -1.22
CA ASP A 304 -1.48 -10.58 -2.30
C ASP A 304 -1.10 -9.10 -2.13
N PHE A 305 -0.40 -8.58 -3.12
CA PHE A 305 0.10 -7.22 -3.26
C PHE A 305 -0.41 -6.55 -4.54
N SER A 306 -1.43 -7.11 -5.19
CA SER A 306 -1.97 -6.58 -6.43
C SER A 306 -2.58 -5.19 -6.23
N HIS A 307 -2.67 -4.40 -7.31
CA HIS A 307 -3.30 -3.07 -7.30
C HIS A 307 -2.64 -2.07 -6.31
N ASN A 308 -1.32 -2.14 -6.14
CA ASN A 308 -0.54 -1.18 -5.35
C ASN A 308 0.32 -0.26 -6.25
N TYR A 309 1.30 0.43 -5.68
CA TYR A 309 2.20 1.34 -6.39
C TYR A 309 3.66 0.87 -6.42
N PHE A 310 3.90 -0.44 -6.31
CA PHE A 310 5.28 -0.96 -6.38
C PHE A 310 5.87 -0.70 -7.77
N THR A 311 7.07 -0.12 -7.80
CA THR A 311 7.77 0.23 -9.05
C THR A 311 8.86 -0.77 -9.44
N LYS A 312 9.19 -1.70 -8.53
CA LYS A 312 10.29 -2.65 -8.69
C LYS A 312 9.89 -4.01 -8.14
N LEU A 313 10.45 -5.06 -8.75
CA LEU A 313 10.46 -6.40 -8.16
C LEU A 313 11.51 -6.47 -7.07
N GLU A 314 11.08 -6.76 -5.84
CA GLU A 314 11.95 -6.91 -4.68
C GLU A 314 11.73 -8.26 -4.01
N PHE A 315 12.80 -9.02 -3.85
CA PHE A 315 12.81 -10.30 -3.14
C PHE A 315 14.21 -10.57 -2.57
N ASP A 316 14.29 -11.50 -1.61
CA ASP A 316 15.53 -11.89 -0.95
C ASP A 316 15.88 -13.36 -1.29
N PRO A 317 16.98 -13.62 -2.02
CA PRO A 317 17.37 -14.98 -2.42
C PRO A 317 17.71 -15.89 -1.24
N LEU A 318 17.98 -15.33 -0.05
CA LEU A 318 18.26 -16.11 1.16
C LEU A 318 17.07 -16.98 1.59
N ALA A 319 15.85 -16.70 1.08
CA ALA A 319 14.68 -17.53 1.32
C ALA A 319 14.87 -18.98 0.86
N GLU A 320 15.72 -19.23 -0.15
CA GLU A 320 15.95 -20.57 -0.71
C GLU A 320 16.65 -21.53 0.28
N ALA A 321 17.44 -20.98 1.20
CA ALA A 321 18.22 -21.76 2.17
C ALA A 321 17.37 -22.31 3.33
N LEU A 322 16.11 -21.88 3.46
CA LEU A 322 15.26 -22.19 4.60
C LEU A 322 14.13 -23.14 4.21
N ASP A 323 13.83 -24.06 5.12
CA ASP A 323 12.69 -24.94 4.95
C ASP A 323 11.39 -24.19 5.28
N ARG A 324 10.85 -23.56 4.24
CA ARG A 324 9.57 -22.84 4.25
C ARG A 324 8.65 -23.37 3.14
N PRO A 325 7.32 -23.21 3.26
CA PRO A 325 6.41 -23.43 2.15
C PRO A 325 6.80 -22.59 0.93
N VAL A 326 6.30 -22.95 -0.26
CA VAL A 326 6.47 -22.09 -1.43
C VAL A 326 5.51 -20.90 -1.30
N LEU A 327 6.06 -19.68 -1.26
CA LEU A 327 5.26 -18.46 -1.25
C LEU A 327 4.80 -18.10 -2.66
N ARG A 328 3.51 -17.91 -2.86
CA ARG A 328 2.91 -17.29 -4.05
C ARG A 328 2.61 -15.83 -3.74
N MET A 329 3.34 -14.93 -4.38
CA MET A 329 3.19 -13.49 -4.22
C MET A 329 2.52 -12.90 -5.47
N ASN A 330 1.37 -12.26 -5.30
CA ASN A 330 0.70 -11.57 -6.39
C ASN A 330 1.09 -10.09 -6.39
N MET A 331 1.88 -9.65 -7.36
CA MET A 331 2.28 -8.26 -7.60
C MET A 331 1.70 -7.71 -8.91
N SER A 332 0.61 -8.30 -9.41
CA SER A 332 -0.07 -7.82 -10.62
C SER A 332 -0.68 -6.42 -10.44
N TYR A 333 -0.93 -5.71 -11.54
CA TYR A 333 -1.55 -4.36 -11.52
C TYR A 333 -0.82 -3.33 -10.64
N ASN A 334 0.51 -3.38 -10.62
CA ASN A 334 1.36 -2.41 -9.93
C ASN A 334 1.93 -1.37 -10.92
N LYS A 335 3.04 -0.71 -10.58
CA LYS A 335 3.73 0.29 -11.41
C LYS A 335 5.13 -0.16 -11.83
N ILE A 336 5.35 -1.47 -11.94
CA ILE A 336 6.64 -2.04 -12.35
C ILE A 336 6.84 -1.77 -13.84
N SER A 337 7.73 -0.85 -14.19
CA SER A 337 7.96 -0.48 -15.58
C SER A 337 9.22 -1.12 -16.18
N GLU A 338 10.18 -1.54 -15.35
CA GLU A 338 11.48 -2.04 -15.80
C GLU A 338 11.75 -3.42 -15.22
N LEU A 339 12.17 -4.35 -16.07
CA LEU A 339 12.54 -5.72 -15.68
C LEU A 339 13.97 -6.02 -16.12
N LYS A 340 14.81 -6.43 -15.17
CA LYS A 340 16.20 -6.83 -15.44
C LYS A 340 16.29 -8.34 -15.57
N VAL A 341 16.85 -8.82 -16.69
CA VAL A 341 17.00 -10.27 -16.97
C VAL A 341 17.73 -10.99 -15.85
N SER A 342 18.82 -10.41 -15.31
CA SER A 342 19.56 -11.02 -14.21
C SER A 342 18.71 -11.25 -12.95
N LYS A 343 17.78 -10.33 -12.64
CA LYS A 343 16.83 -10.48 -11.54
C LYS A 343 15.72 -11.48 -11.84
N LEU A 344 15.26 -11.54 -13.09
CA LEU A 344 14.27 -12.54 -13.50
C LEU A 344 14.87 -13.96 -13.44
N GLU A 345 16.10 -14.16 -13.88
CA GLU A 345 16.79 -15.45 -13.79
C GLU A 345 17.05 -15.86 -12.34
N GLU A 346 17.42 -14.92 -11.46
CA GLU A 346 17.52 -15.17 -10.02
C GLU A 346 16.17 -15.66 -9.47
N LEU A 347 15.08 -14.95 -9.75
CA LEU A 347 13.72 -15.29 -9.30
C LEU A 347 13.25 -16.66 -9.84
N ILE A 348 13.47 -16.92 -11.13
CA ILE A 348 13.04 -18.17 -11.80
C ILE A 348 13.69 -19.40 -11.16
N ASN A 349 14.94 -19.26 -10.72
CA ASN A 349 15.69 -20.33 -10.10
C ASN A 349 15.36 -20.54 -8.61
N MET A 350 14.71 -19.58 -7.95
CA MET A 350 14.23 -19.75 -6.57
C MET A 350 13.06 -20.73 -6.53
N LYS A 351 13.13 -21.84 -5.79
CA LYS A 351 12.02 -22.81 -5.68
C LYS A 351 10.99 -22.39 -4.65
N LYS A 352 11.39 -21.59 -3.65
CA LYS A 352 10.54 -21.20 -2.51
C LYS A 352 9.69 -19.96 -2.73
N LEU A 353 9.78 -19.31 -3.89
CA LEU A 353 9.07 -18.07 -4.19
C LEU A 353 8.57 -18.07 -5.63
N PHE A 354 7.28 -17.79 -5.81
CA PHE A 354 6.66 -17.47 -7.09
C PHE A 354 6.10 -16.05 -7.01
N ILE A 355 6.39 -15.21 -8.01
CA ILE A 355 5.85 -13.84 -8.07
C ILE A 355 5.11 -13.67 -9.38
N ASP A 356 3.81 -13.43 -9.32
CA ASP A 356 3.04 -12.96 -10.48
C ASP A 356 3.17 -11.44 -10.58
N PHE A 357 3.73 -10.93 -11.67
CA PHE A 357 3.85 -9.49 -11.93
C PHE A 357 3.21 -9.09 -13.26
N SER A 358 2.20 -9.85 -13.68
CA SER A 358 1.37 -9.54 -14.85
C SER A 358 0.70 -8.18 -14.74
N HIS A 359 0.25 -7.63 -15.87
CA HIS A 359 -0.53 -6.38 -15.94
C HIS A 359 0.18 -5.16 -15.29
N ASN A 360 1.51 -5.11 -15.40
CA ASN A 360 2.31 -3.95 -15.00
C ASN A 360 2.67 -3.09 -16.23
N PRO A 361 2.82 -1.77 -16.08
CA PRO A 361 3.02 -0.85 -17.21
C PRO A 361 4.47 -0.89 -17.73
N LEU A 362 4.82 -1.94 -18.47
CA LEU A 362 6.19 -2.13 -18.94
C LEU A 362 6.62 -1.03 -19.90
N ASN A 363 7.80 -0.49 -19.63
CA ASN A 363 8.52 0.45 -20.49
C ASN A 363 9.46 -0.34 -21.40
N CYS A 364 9.09 -0.41 -22.66
CA CYS A 364 9.81 -1.05 -23.76
C CYS A 364 10.53 -0.02 -24.64
N THR A 365 11.14 1.00 -24.04
CA THR A 365 12.05 1.90 -24.77
C THR A 365 13.29 1.17 -25.26
N CYS A 366 13.98 1.79 -26.23
CA CYS A 366 15.28 1.31 -26.72
C CYS A 366 16.39 1.52 -25.68
N THR A 367 16.40 0.66 -24.66
CA THR A 367 17.49 0.50 -23.69
C THR A 367 18.14 -0.87 -23.90
N GLU A 368 19.38 -1.02 -23.44
CA GLU A 368 20.05 -2.33 -23.50
C GLU A 368 19.33 -3.36 -22.62
N GLU A 369 18.73 -2.93 -21.51
CA GLU A 369 17.91 -3.77 -20.64
C GLU A 369 16.68 -4.32 -21.36
N THR A 370 15.96 -3.49 -22.12
CA THR A 370 14.79 -3.93 -22.91
C THR A 370 15.20 -4.90 -24.01
N LYS A 371 16.31 -4.64 -24.72
CA LYS A 371 16.84 -5.56 -25.75
C LYS A 371 17.18 -6.93 -25.16
N GLN A 372 17.83 -6.94 -23.99
CA GLN A 372 18.13 -8.17 -23.26
C GLN A 372 16.85 -8.89 -22.84
N LEU A 373 15.85 -8.16 -22.34
CA LEU A 373 14.56 -8.72 -21.94
C LEU A 373 13.84 -9.38 -23.12
N ILE A 374 13.77 -8.72 -24.28
CA ILE A 374 13.17 -9.27 -25.50
C ILE A 374 13.92 -10.54 -25.94
N THR A 375 15.25 -10.49 -25.98
CA THR A 375 16.08 -11.65 -26.33
C THR A 375 15.84 -12.82 -25.37
N PHE A 376 15.74 -12.52 -24.08
CA PHE A 376 15.46 -13.49 -23.03
C PHE A 376 14.08 -14.14 -23.20
N VAL A 377 13.03 -13.36 -23.48
CA VAL A 377 11.67 -13.87 -23.69
C VAL A 377 11.56 -14.66 -24.99
N ASN A 378 12.30 -14.32 -26.03
CA ASN A 378 12.25 -15.02 -27.31
C ASN A 378 13.05 -16.34 -27.37
N ASP A 379 13.84 -16.65 -26.33
CA ASP A 379 14.59 -17.90 -26.25
C ASP A 379 13.65 -19.08 -25.91
N LYS A 380 13.07 -19.69 -26.94
CA LYS A 380 12.18 -20.86 -26.83
C LYS A 380 12.80 -22.04 -26.09
N SER A 381 14.13 -22.16 -26.07
CA SER A 381 14.81 -23.26 -25.38
C SER A 381 14.66 -23.14 -23.86
N LYS A 382 14.68 -21.91 -23.31
CA LYS A 382 14.49 -21.64 -21.87
C LYS A 382 13.09 -22.02 -21.42
N TRP A 383 12.06 -21.61 -22.15
CA TRP A 383 10.67 -21.84 -21.76
C TRP A 383 10.26 -23.30 -21.76
N SER A 384 10.99 -24.20 -22.42
CA SER A 384 10.76 -25.65 -22.30
C SER A 384 11.17 -26.24 -20.94
N GLN A 385 11.99 -25.53 -20.16
CA GLN A 385 12.52 -26.02 -18.89
C GLN A 385 11.50 -25.87 -17.75
N PRO A 386 11.41 -26.83 -16.81
CA PRO A 386 10.41 -26.80 -15.73
C PRO A 386 10.42 -25.52 -14.87
N ASN A 387 11.60 -24.97 -14.57
CA ASN A 387 11.72 -23.76 -13.74
C ASN A 387 11.13 -22.54 -14.45
N TYR A 388 11.28 -22.45 -15.78
CA TYR A 388 10.80 -21.34 -16.60
C TYR A 388 9.31 -21.48 -16.93
N GLN A 389 8.81 -22.72 -17.10
CA GLN A 389 7.40 -22.99 -17.40
C GLN A 389 6.44 -22.34 -16.40
N ARG A 390 6.80 -22.28 -15.11
CA ARG A 390 5.96 -21.63 -14.10
C ARG A 390 5.79 -20.12 -14.34
N TYR A 391 6.68 -19.48 -15.09
CA TYR A 391 6.65 -18.08 -15.49
C TYR A 391 6.27 -17.89 -16.97
N ALA A 392 5.58 -18.86 -17.59
CA ALA A 392 5.19 -18.76 -18.99
C ALA A 392 4.39 -17.47 -19.31
N PHE A 393 3.68 -16.92 -18.33
CA PHE A 393 2.97 -15.63 -18.46
C PHE A 393 3.87 -14.46 -18.86
N MET A 394 5.19 -14.56 -18.66
CA MET A 394 6.15 -13.53 -19.07
C MET A 394 6.14 -13.29 -20.58
N MET A 395 5.80 -14.32 -21.37
CA MET A 395 5.65 -14.20 -22.83
C MET A 395 4.45 -13.34 -23.24
N ASP A 396 3.42 -13.29 -22.38
CA ASP A 396 2.19 -12.54 -22.59
C ASP A 396 2.24 -11.12 -21.98
N LEU A 397 3.37 -10.71 -21.41
CA LEU A 397 3.53 -9.35 -20.90
C LEU A 397 3.51 -8.35 -22.05
N GLU A 398 2.75 -7.28 -21.88
CA GLU A 398 2.56 -6.25 -22.90
C GLU A 398 3.33 -4.98 -22.56
N CYS A 399 3.82 -4.31 -23.60
CA CYS A 399 4.41 -2.98 -23.49
C CYS A 399 3.32 -1.93 -23.33
N VAL A 400 3.50 -0.99 -22.40
CA VAL A 400 2.63 0.18 -22.25
C VAL A 400 3.30 1.45 -22.80
N TYR A 401 4.62 1.49 -22.80
CA TYR A 401 5.40 2.59 -23.36
C TYR A 401 6.55 2.04 -24.22
N PRO A 402 6.97 2.69 -25.32
CA PRO A 402 6.37 3.90 -25.90
C PRO A 402 5.08 3.63 -26.70
N GLU A 403 4.33 4.69 -27.00
CA GLU A 403 3.00 4.65 -27.62
C GLU A 403 2.98 3.86 -28.94
N GLU A 404 4.09 3.87 -29.69
CA GLU A 404 4.17 3.17 -30.99
C GLU A 404 4.12 1.63 -30.87
N ILE A 405 4.37 1.07 -29.68
CA ILE A 405 4.34 -0.38 -29.42
C ILE A 405 3.45 -0.75 -28.23
N GLU A 406 2.58 0.18 -27.81
CA GLU A 406 1.59 -0.09 -26.76
C GLU A 406 0.71 -1.29 -27.11
N GLY A 407 0.47 -2.17 -26.13
CA GLY A 407 -0.31 -3.40 -26.27
C GLY A 407 0.41 -4.55 -26.99
N LYS A 408 1.63 -4.36 -27.50
CA LYS A 408 2.41 -5.46 -28.10
C LYS A 408 3.01 -6.35 -27.01
N ARG A 409 2.93 -7.67 -27.20
CA ARG A 409 3.53 -8.66 -26.30
C ARG A 409 5.04 -8.71 -26.45
N LEU A 410 5.76 -8.94 -25.36
CA LEU A 410 7.23 -9.08 -25.38
C LEU A 410 7.71 -10.20 -26.31
N ALA A 411 6.97 -11.31 -26.40
CA ALA A 411 7.31 -12.44 -27.27
C ALA A 411 7.11 -12.16 -28.77
N ASP A 412 6.36 -11.11 -29.12
CA ASP A 412 6.12 -10.72 -30.51
C ASP A 412 7.11 -9.64 -30.99
N LEU A 413 7.87 -9.04 -30.06
CA LEU A 413 8.84 -7.99 -30.35
C LEU A 413 10.21 -8.56 -30.72
N LYS A 414 10.92 -7.83 -31.56
CA LYS A 414 12.34 -7.98 -31.84
C LYS A 414 13.10 -6.71 -31.47
N SER A 415 14.41 -6.82 -31.36
CA SER A 415 15.27 -5.66 -31.05
C SER A 415 15.15 -4.54 -32.09
N GLU A 416 14.82 -4.87 -33.34
CA GLU A 416 14.61 -3.90 -34.41
C GLU A 416 13.27 -3.17 -34.32
N ASP A 417 12.28 -3.75 -33.62
CA ASP A 417 10.96 -3.12 -33.40
C ASP A 417 11.04 -2.00 -32.35
N LEU A 418 12.10 -2.00 -31.53
CA LEU A 418 12.41 -0.88 -30.66
C LEU A 418 12.79 0.30 -31.55
N ASN A 419 12.04 1.40 -31.42
CA ASN A 419 12.22 2.63 -32.21
C ASN A 419 13.48 3.39 -31.76
N CYS A 420 14.63 2.71 -31.86
CA CYS A 420 15.96 3.19 -31.52
C CYS A 420 16.30 4.30 -32.51
N LYS A 421 15.93 5.54 -32.20
CA LYS A 421 16.54 6.68 -32.89
C LYS A 421 18.05 6.50 -32.74
N PRO A 422 18.80 6.31 -33.84
CA PRO A 422 20.23 6.15 -33.74
C PRO A 422 20.75 7.39 -33.04
N ASN A 423 21.43 7.21 -31.91
CA ASN A 423 22.08 8.30 -31.20
C ASN A 423 22.88 9.10 -32.23
N LEU A 424 22.47 10.34 -32.50
CA LEU A 424 23.11 11.25 -33.45
C LEU A 424 24.61 11.46 -33.16
N LEU A 425 25.08 11.06 -31.97
CA LEU A 425 26.47 11.07 -31.54
C LEU A 425 27.36 10.00 -32.18
N GLU A 426 26.83 8.84 -32.60
CA GLU A 426 27.64 7.81 -33.30
C GLU A 426 27.84 8.10 -34.80
N LYS A 427 27.12 9.08 -35.34
CA LYS A 427 27.21 9.52 -36.74
C LYS A 427 27.87 10.89 -36.91
N ILE A 428 28.75 11.30 -36.01
CA ILE A 428 29.79 12.26 -36.43
C ILE A 428 30.86 11.41 -37.11
N PRO A 429 30.93 11.38 -38.45
CA PRO A 429 32.02 10.69 -39.12
C PRO A 429 33.32 11.31 -38.59
N VAL A 430 34.10 10.52 -37.84
CA VAL A 430 35.34 10.96 -37.20
C VAL A 430 36.36 11.38 -38.28
N GLU A 431 36.28 10.76 -39.46
CA GLU A 431 37.14 11.02 -40.60
C GLU A 431 37.15 12.50 -41.06
N PRO A 432 36.02 13.14 -41.41
CA PRO A 432 36.01 14.56 -41.80
C PRO A 432 36.37 15.52 -40.67
N VAL A 433 36.10 15.18 -39.40
CA VAL A 433 36.52 16.04 -38.26
C VAL A 433 38.03 16.00 -38.09
N VAL A 434 38.63 14.82 -38.15
CA VAL A 434 40.10 14.65 -38.11
C VAL A 434 40.73 15.33 -39.32
N PHE A 435 40.16 15.17 -40.52
CA PHE A 435 40.63 15.81 -41.74
C PHE A 435 40.56 17.35 -41.67
N LEU A 436 39.46 17.91 -41.17
CA LEU A 436 39.31 19.36 -40.94
C LEU A 436 40.29 19.88 -39.89
N SER A 437 40.56 19.13 -38.83
CA SER A 437 41.57 19.51 -37.83
C SER A 437 42.99 19.49 -38.39
N LEU A 438 43.32 18.55 -39.27
CA LEU A 438 44.62 18.47 -39.93
C LEU A 438 44.78 19.65 -40.91
N LEU A 439 43.74 19.94 -41.68
CA LEU A 439 43.71 21.10 -42.58
C LEU A 439 43.89 22.41 -41.83
N SER A 440 43.22 22.60 -40.69
CA SER A 440 43.35 23.83 -39.90
C SER A 440 44.76 24.00 -39.33
N VAL A 441 45.40 22.93 -38.85
CA VAL A 441 46.79 22.96 -38.38
C VAL A 441 47.75 23.29 -39.52
N ILE A 442 47.59 22.69 -40.70
CA ILE A 442 48.40 23.02 -41.88
C ILE A 442 48.24 24.49 -42.25
N LEU A 443 47.01 25.00 -42.25
CA LEU A 443 46.71 26.38 -42.61
C LEU A 443 47.31 27.37 -41.59
N ILE A 444 47.29 27.03 -40.30
CA ILE A 444 47.98 27.80 -39.25
C ILE A 444 49.49 27.79 -39.47
N ILE A 445 50.10 26.64 -39.78
CA ILE A 445 51.54 26.55 -40.09
C ILE A 445 51.88 27.43 -41.30
N VAL A 446 51.09 27.38 -42.37
CA VAL A 446 51.27 28.22 -43.56
C VAL A 446 51.17 29.70 -43.18
N ILE A 447 50.18 30.11 -42.40
CA ILE A 447 50.06 31.49 -41.91
C ILE A 447 51.28 31.90 -41.09
N ILE A 448 51.76 31.05 -40.17
CA ILE A 448 52.96 31.33 -39.37
C ILE A 448 54.20 31.49 -40.27
N ILE A 449 54.37 30.63 -41.28
CA ILE A 449 55.46 30.74 -42.25
C ILE A 449 55.35 32.05 -43.04
N LEU A 450 54.16 32.37 -43.56
CA LEU A 450 53.90 33.62 -44.30
C LEU A 450 54.17 34.86 -43.45
N LEU A 451 53.84 34.83 -42.16
CA LEU A 451 54.09 35.92 -41.21
C LEU A 451 55.58 36.02 -40.84
N LYS A 452 56.24 34.90 -40.54
CA LYS A 452 57.65 34.85 -40.12
C LYS A 452 58.60 35.24 -41.25
N PHE A 453 58.34 34.75 -42.46
CA PHE A 453 59.14 35.02 -43.65
C PHE A 453 58.58 36.16 -44.50
N ARG A 454 57.68 36.98 -43.96
CA ARG A 454 57.01 38.07 -44.71
C ARG A 454 57.98 39.02 -45.42
N ARG A 455 59.14 39.32 -44.81
CA ARG A 455 60.18 40.16 -45.44
C ARG A 455 60.91 39.44 -46.56
N GLU A 456 61.30 38.19 -46.35
CA GLU A 456 62.04 37.40 -47.35
C GLU A 456 61.16 37.03 -48.55
N ILE A 457 59.90 36.64 -48.31
CA ILE A 457 58.91 36.40 -49.36
C ILE A 457 58.67 37.71 -50.14
N ARG A 458 58.57 38.86 -49.46
CA ARG A 458 58.40 40.16 -50.15
C ARG A 458 59.60 40.48 -51.06
N ILE A 459 60.83 40.20 -50.62
CA ILE A 459 62.04 40.40 -51.41
C ILE A 459 62.09 39.41 -52.58
N LEU A 460 61.80 38.12 -52.36
CA LEU A 460 61.78 37.09 -53.40
C LEU A 460 60.69 37.36 -54.46
N THR A 461 59.47 37.71 -54.05
CA THR A 461 58.37 37.98 -54.98
C THR A 461 58.62 39.23 -55.83
N TYR A 462 59.28 40.25 -55.25
CA TYR A 462 59.68 41.44 -55.99
C TYR A 462 60.85 41.16 -56.95
N THR A 463 61.91 40.48 -56.49
CA THR A 463 63.14 40.26 -57.28
C THR A 463 63.03 39.16 -58.33
N ARG A 464 62.19 38.13 -58.12
CA ARG A 464 62.06 36.99 -59.06
C ARG A 464 60.83 37.07 -59.95
N PHE A 465 59.74 37.69 -59.50
CA PHE A 465 58.45 37.63 -60.18
C PHE A 465 57.89 39.01 -60.58
N ASN A 466 58.52 40.13 -60.17
CA ASN A 466 58.08 41.50 -60.48
C ASN A 466 56.61 41.79 -60.09
N ILE A 467 56.07 41.11 -59.08
CA ILE A 467 54.69 41.33 -58.61
C ILE A 467 54.72 42.34 -57.45
N ILE A 468 54.15 43.52 -57.68
CA ILE A 468 53.92 44.53 -56.64
C ILE A 468 52.60 44.20 -55.94
N LEU A 469 52.68 43.77 -54.68
CA LEU A 469 51.49 43.47 -53.87
C LEU A 469 50.73 44.78 -53.56
N PRO A 470 49.41 44.84 -53.79
CA PRO A 470 48.60 46.01 -53.47
C PRO A 470 48.64 46.26 -51.95
N CYS A 471 48.69 47.54 -51.55
CA CYS A 471 48.89 48.04 -50.17
C CYS A 471 50.35 48.14 -49.69
N GLN A 472 51.22 48.80 -50.48
CA GLN A 472 52.48 49.35 -49.96
C GLN A 472 52.49 50.89 -50.06
N PRO A 473 52.95 51.62 -49.03
CA PRO A 473 53.23 53.04 -49.15
C PRO A 473 54.40 53.26 -50.12
N ILE A 474 54.23 54.19 -51.05
CA ILE A 474 55.12 54.44 -52.21
C ILE A 474 56.51 54.98 -51.82
N GLU A 475 56.76 55.32 -50.55
CA GLU A 475 57.94 56.10 -50.15
C GLU A 475 59.23 55.31 -49.82
N THR A 476 59.42 54.07 -50.30
CA THR A 476 60.65 53.30 -49.98
C THR A 476 61.49 52.83 -51.16
N TYR A 477 61.31 53.42 -52.35
CA TYR A 477 62.12 53.07 -53.53
C TYR A 477 62.84 54.26 -54.21
N GLU A 478 62.97 55.40 -53.51
CA GLU A 478 63.87 56.49 -53.90
C GLU A 478 64.82 56.84 -52.74
N ASN A 479 65.84 56.00 -52.54
CA ASN A 479 67.26 56.33 -52.29
C ASN A 479 68.05 55.07 -51.90
#